data_AF-M4V669-F1
#
_entry.id   AF-M4V669-F1
#
_cell.length_a   1.000
_cell.length_b   1.000
_cell.length_c   1.000
_cell.angle_alpha   90.00
_cell.angle_beta   90.00
_cell.angle_gamma   90.00
#
_symmetry.space_group_name_H-M   'P 1'
#
loop_
_entity.id
_entity.type
_entity.pdbx_description
1 polymer ?
#
loop_
_entity_poly.entity_id
_entity_poly.type
_entity_poly.pdbx_seq_one_letter_code
_entity_poly.pdbx_strand_id
1 'polypeptide(L)'
;MNLKKLLAEVIGTSWLVLGGCGAAVLAAAFPEVGIGLHGVSLAFGLTVVTMAYAIGSVSGCHLNPAVTIGLAAAGFAPLAIGLGLTLIHLVTIPVTNTSVNPARSLGPAVFVGGWALQQVWLFWVGPIVGAIIGACAYKVVHSEK
;
A
#
# COMPACT_ATOMS: atom_id res chain seq x y z
N MET A 1 15.85 -9.92 9.96
CA MET A 1 15.80 -8.46 9.71
C MET A 1 16.43 -7.75 10.91
N ASN A 2 17.27 -6.74 10.72
CA ASN A 2 17.84 -5.99 11.85
C ASN A 2 16.92 -4.84 12.28
N LEU A 3 17.15 -4.27 13.47
CA LEU A 3 16.30 -3.23 14.04
C LEU A 3 16.15 -2.00 13.13
N LYS A 4 17.22 -1.59 12.44
CA LYS A 4 17.20 -0.45 11.52
C LYS A 4 16.22 -0.65 10.36
N LYS A 5 16.22 -1.84 9.75
CA LYS A 5 15.29 -2.19 8.67
C LYS A 5 13.85 -2.24 9.17
N LEU A 6 13.63 -2.81 10.35
CA LEU A 6 12.29 -2.86 10.95
C LEU A 6 11.74 -1.46 11.22
N LEU A 7 12.55 -0.58 11.81
CA LEU A 7 12.14 0.80 12.07
C LEU A 7 11.83 1.56 10.78
N ALA A 8 12.64 1.37 9.73
CA ALA A 8 12.36 1.95 8.42
C ALA A 8 10.98 1.51 7.89
N GLU A 9 10.69 0.21 7.88
CA GLU A 9 9.40 -0.32 7.43
C GLU A 9 8.22 0.19 8.28
N VAL A 10 8.38 0.29 9.61
CA VAL A 10 7.36 0.85 10.51
C VAL A 10 7.09 2.32 10.21
N ILE A 11 8.14 3.13 10.06
CA ILE A 11 8.01 4.55 9.73
C ILE A 11 7.35 4.71 8.37
N GLY A 12 7.81 3.97 7.35
CA GLY A 12 7.27 4.08 6.00
C GLY A 12 5.82 3.60 5.90
N THR A 13 5.46 2.50 6.58
CA THR A 13 4.06 2.03 6.63
C THR A 13 3.17 3.04 7.36
N SER A 14 3.68 3.66 8.43
CA SER A 14 2.97 4.73 9.12
C SER A 14 2.77 5.95 8.21
N TRP A 15 3.78 6.33 7.42
CA TRP A 15 3.65 7.41 6.43
C TRP A 15 2.60 7.12 5.38
N LEU A 16 2.55 5.87 4.88
CA LEU A 16 1.53 5.42 3.95
C LEU A 16 0.12 5.54 4.54
N VAL A 17 -0.08 5.07 5.77
CA VAL A 17 -1.39 5.13 6.44
C VAL A 17 -1.77 6.57 6.76
N LEU A 18 -0.88 7.36 7.35
CA LEU A 18 -1.16 8.74 7.72
C LEU A 18 -1.40 9.62 6.50
N GLY A 19 -0.56 9.52 5.47
CA GLY A 19 -0.72 10.30 4.25
C GLY A 19 -1.95 9.90 3.44
N GLY A 20 -2.11 8.61 3.13
CA GLY A 20 -3.21 8.15 2.30
C GLY A 20 -4.57 8.17 3.02
N CYS A 21 -4.68 7.54 4.20
CA CYS A 21 -5.93 7.55 4.96
C CYS A 21 -6.24 8.94 5.52
N GLY A 22 -5.22 9.71 5.93
CA GLY A 22 -5.42 11.09 6.37
C GLY A 22 -5.97 11.97 5.26
N ALA A 23 -5.44 11.87 4.03
CA ALA A 23 -6.01 12.56 2.88
C ALA A 23 -7.48 12.17 2.63
N ALA A 24 -7.82 10.90 2.78
CA ALA A 24 -9.19 10.40 2.63
C ALA A 24 -10.14 10.97 3.69
N VAL A 25 -9.74 10.98 4.95
CA VAL A 25 -10.58 11.42 6.06
C VAL A 25 -10.67 12.94 6.15
N LEU A 26 -9.57 13.65 5.90
CA LEU A 26 -9.44 15.07 6.18
C LEU A 26 -9.76 15.96 4.98
N ALA A 27 -9.52 15.48 3.75
CA ALA A 27 -9.51 16.35 2.57
C ALA A 27 -10.37 15.83 1.40
N ALA A 28 -10.78 14.56 1.38
CA ALA A 28 -11.51 14.00 0.23
C ALA A 28 -12.84 14.71 -0.05
N ALA A 29 -13.59 15.06 1.00
CA ALA A 29 -14.93 15.61 0.91
C ALA A 29 -15.06 17.02 1.52
N PHE A 30 -13.97 17.80 1.49
CA PHE A 30 -14.03 19.19 1.95
C PHE A 30 -14.97 20.01 1.04
N PRO A 31 -15.86 20.87 1.57
CA PRO A 31 -16.79 21.64 0.75
C PRO A 31 -16.08 22.49 -0.30
N GLU A 32 -16.54 22.43 -1.55
CA GLU A 32 -16.02 23.17 -2.74
C GLU A 32 -14.58 22.88 -3.18
N VAL A 33 -13.70 22.44 -2.28
CA VAL A 33 -12.24 22.27 -2.54
C VAL A 33 -11.72 20.88 -2.16
N GLY A 34 -12.61 19.92 -1.95
CA GLY A 34 -12.24 18.54 -1.64
C GLY A 34 -11.39 17.91 -2.75
N ILE A 35 -10.38 17.14 -2.35
CA ILE A 35 -9.45 16.50 -3.30
C ILE A 35 -10.08 15.31 -4.04
N GLY A 36 -11.23 14.84 -3.57
CA GLY A 36 -11.96 13.70 -4.11
C GLY A 36 -11.15 12.39 -4.09
N LEU A 37 -11.71 11.35 -4.72
CA LEU A 37 -11.06 10.04 -4.78
C LEU A 37 -9.76 10.07 -5.61
N HIS A 38 -9.67 10.96 -6.60
CA HIS A 38 -8.47 11.16 -7.41
C HIS A 38 -7.30 11.67 -6.57
N GLY A 39 -7.53 12.69 -5.74
CA GLY A 39 -6.51 13.23 -4.84
C GLY A 39 -6.08 12.22 -3.79
N VAL A 40 -7.02 11.45 -3.23
CA VAL A 40 -6.70 10.35 -2.31
C VAL A 40 -5.82 9.30 -2.99
N SER A 41 -6.16 8.92 -4.23
CA SER A 41 -5.37 7.96 -5.02
C SER A 41 -3.94 8.45 -5.21
N LEU A 42 -3.78 9.72 -5.57
CA LEU A 42 -2.47 10.34 -5.72
C LEU A 42 -1.70 10.39 -4.40
N ALA A 43 -2.36 10.72 -3.28
CA ALA A 43 -1.74 10.74 -1.96
C ALA A 43 -1.16 9.37 -1.58
N PHE A 44 -1.91 8.28 -1.78
CA PHE A 44 -1.40 6.93 -1.55
C PHE A 44 -0.16 6.62 -2.39
N GLY A 45 -0.20 6.89 -3.69
CA GLY A 45 0.97 6.65 -4.54
C GLY A 45 2.19 7.48 -4.15
N LEU A 46 2.00 8.77 -3.85
CA LEU A 46 3.09 9.67 -3.45
C LEU A 46 3.72 9.24 -2.13
N THR A 47 2.96 8.75 -1.15
CA THR A 47 3.55 8.24 0.10
C THR A 47 4.54 7.10 -0.15
N VAL A 48 4.23 6.21 -1.09
CA VAL A 48 5.12 5.12 -1.49
C VAL A 48 6.31 5.66 -2.27
N VAL A 49 6.13 6.58 -3.22
CA VAL A 49 7.26 7.20 -3.96
C VAL A 49 8.24 7.83 -2.98
N THR A 50 7.75 8.70 -2.08
CA THR A 50 8.61 9.44 -1.16
C THR A 50 9.36 8.51 -0.23
N MET A 51 8.71 7.47 0.30
CA MET A 51 9.37 6.54 1.20
C MET A 51 10.30 5.58 0.48
N ALA A 52 9.97 5.14 -0.73
CA ALA A 52 10.85 4.32 -1.53
C ALA A 52 12.17 5.04 -1.80
N TYR A 53 12.15 6.34 -2.10
CA TYR A 53 13.37 7.14 -2.19
C TYR A 53 14.08 7.32 -0.85
N ALA A 54 13.35 7.55 0.24
CA ALA A 54 13.95 7.85 1.54
C ALA A 54 14.57 6.64 2.26
N ILE A 55 13.92 5.47 2.20
CA ILE A 55 14.32 4.29 2.99
C ILE A 55 14.50 3.01 2.17
N GLY A 56 14.35 3.08 0.84
CA GLY A 56 14.54 1.94 -0.07
C GLY A 56 15.91 1.30 0.07
N SER A 57 16.97 2.13 0.11
CA SER A 57 18.35 1.67 0.32
C SER A 57 18.60 1.05 1.70
N VAL A 58 17.72 1.31 2.67
CA VAL A 58 17.84 0.78 4.03
C VAL A 58 17.16 -0.58 4.14
N SER A 59 15.90 -0.66 3.72
CA SER A 59 14.98 -1.78 4.04
C SER A 59 14.45 -2.54 2.82
N GLY A 60 14.52 -1.96 1.63
CA GLY A 60 13.74 -2.39 0.47
C GLY A 60 12.42 -1.65 0.33
N CYS A 61 11.95 -0.95 1.38
CA CYS A 61 10.74 -0.13 1.39
C CYS A 61 9.50 -0.90 0.92
N HIS A 62 9.18 -2.01 1.58
CA HIS A 62 8.04 -2.84 1.20
C HIS A 62 6.72 -2.18 1.62
N LEU A 63 6.67 -1.60 2.82
CA LEU A 63 5.55 -0.88 3.45
C LEU A 63 4.22 -1.67 3.54
N ASN A 64 4.28 -2.95 3.17
CA ASN A 64 3.11 -3.76 2.87
C ASN A 64 3.45 -5.25 3.07
N PRO A 65 2.72 -5.95 3.96
CA PRO A 65 2.89 -7.39 4.15
C PRO A 65 2.71 -8.21 2.86
N ALA A 66 1.73 -7.87 2.02
CA ALA A 66 1.49 -8.58 0.75
C ALA A 66 2.68 -8.42 -0.20
N VAL A 67 3.25 -7.22 -0.30
CA VAL A 67 4.48 -6.94 -1.07
C VAL A 67 5.65 -7.73 -0.53
N THR A 68 5.84 -7.76 0.80
CA THR A 68 6.92 -8.54 1.45
C THR A 68 6.80 -10.04 1.13
N ILE A 69 5.59 -10.59 1.10
CA ILE A 69 5.35 -12.01 0.80
C ILE A 69 5.50 -12.30 -0.70
N GLY A 70 5.06 -11.39 -1.57
CA GLY A 70 5.16 -11.54 -3.03
C GLY A 70 6.53 -11.18 -3.61
N LEU A 71 7.41 -10.52 -2.87
CA LEU A 71 8.73 -10.11 -3.38
C LEU A 71 9.66 -11.31 -3.50
N ALA A 72 9.80 -11.79 -4.74
CA ALA A 72 10.73 -12.86 -5.07
C ALA A 72 11.49 -12.69 -6.41
N ALA A 73 11.41 -11.56 -7.12
CA ALA A 73 12.12 -11.43 -8.41
C ALA A 73 12.26 -10.02 -9.04
N ALA A 74 11.71 -8.95 -8.47
CA ALA A 74 11.60 -7.66 -9.17
C ALA A 74 12.67 -6.63 -8.75
N GLY A 75 13.14 -5.84 -9.70
CA GLY A 75 14.05 -4.71 -9.47
C GLY A 75 13.37 -3.54 -8.75
N PHE A 76 14.19 -2.59 -8.26
CA PHE A 76 13.73 -1.44 -7.48
C PHE A 76 13.38 -0.25 -8.39
N ALA A 77 12.08 0.09 -8.50
CA ALA A 77 11.60 1.22 -9.32
C ALA A 77 10.56 2.07 -8.55
N PRO A 78 11.02 2.99 -7.67
CA PRO A 78 10.16 3.78 -6.78
C PRO A 78 8.97 4.45 -7.46
N LEU A 79 9.22 5.10 -8.61
CA LEU A 79 8.18 5.82 -9.34
C LEU A 79 7.13 4.88 -9.93
N ALA A 80 7.55 3.76 -10.52
CA ALA A 80 6.63 2.78 -11.10
C ALA A 80 5.74 2.13 -10.03
N ILE A 81 6.32 1.78 -8.86
CA ILE A 81 5.59 1.18 -7.74
C ILE A 81 4.56 2.19 -7.18
N GLY A 82 4.97 3.43 -6.94
CA GLY A 82 4.08 4.45 -6.41
C GLY A 82 2.96 4.83 -7.37
N LEU A 83 3.25 5.02 -8.67
CA LEU A 83 2.22 5.28 -9.68
C LEU A 83 1.30 4.06 -9.90
N GLY A 84 1.82 2.84 -9.77
CA GLY A 84 1.02 1.62 -9.74
C GLY A 84 0.01 1.63 -8.60
N LEU A 85 0.43 2.06 -7.41
CA LEU A 85 -0.50 2.21 -6.27
C LEU A 85 -1.54 3.30 -6.51
N THR A 86 -1.18 4.44 -7.12
CA THR A 86 -2.16 5.46 -7.55
C THR A 86 -3.20 4.85 -8.48
N LEU A 87 -2.77 4.10 -9.49
CA LEU A 87 -3.67 3.47 -10.45
C LEU A 87 -4.62 2.46 -9.78
N ILE A 88 -4.10 1.63 -8.88
CA ILE A 88 -4.92 0.68 -8.12
C ILE A 88 -6.02 1.42 -7.34
N HIS A 89 -5.70 2.55 -6.71
CA HIS A 89 -6.67 3.36 -5.98
C HIS A 89 -7.72 3.98 -6.90
N LEU A 90 -7.31 4.54 -8.04
CA LEU A 90 -8.23 5.12 -9.02
C LEU A 90 -9.29 4.11 -9.47
N VAL A 91 -8.93 2.83 -9.57
CA VAL A 91 -9.84 1.76 -10.00
C VAL A 91 -10.66 1.20 -8.84
N THR A 92 -10.06 0.97 -7.67
CA THR A 92 -10.66 0.09 -6.64
C THR A 92 -11.21 0.81 -5.40
N ILE A 93 -11.07 2.14 -5.29
CA ILE A 93 -11.72 2.89 -4.20
C ILE A 93 -13.24 2.66 -4.18
N PRO A 94 -13.99 2.76 -5.29
CA PRO A 94 -15.44 2.57 -5.27
C PRO A 94 -15.90 1.15 -4.89
N VAL A 95 -15.00 0.17 -4.97
CA VAL A 95 -15.33 -1.25 -4.74
C VAL A 95 -15.05 -1.64 -3.28
N THR A 96 -13.85 -1.35 -2.77
CA THR A 96 -13.42 -1.79 -1.42
C THR A 96 -12.74 -0.69 -0.62
N ASN A 97 -12.84 0.57 -1.03
CA ASN A 97 -12.04 1.69 -0.53
C ASN A 97 -10.52 1.46 -0.65
N THR A 98 -10.13 0.57 -1.59
CA THR A 98 -8.77 0.09 -1.88
C THR A 98 -7.98 -0.38 -0.65
N SER A 99 -7.84 -1.70 -0.50
CA SER A 99 -6.92 -2.28 0.47
C SER A 99 -5.53 -2.50 -0.13
N VAL A 100 -5.35 -3.61 -0.85
CA VAL A 100 -4.08 -4.17 -1.38
C VAL A 100 -2.89 -4.19 -0.40
N ASN A 101 -3.10 -3.82 0.86
CA ASN A 101 -2.11 -3.70 1.92
C ASN A 101 -2.77 -4.06 3.27
N PRO A 102 -2.48 -5.26 3.81
CA PRO A 102 -3.08 -5.71 5.06
C PRO A 102 -2.80 -4.78 6.27
N ALA A 103 -1.59 -4.22 6.37
CA ALA A 103 -1.23 -3.31 7.45
C ALA A 103 -2.02 -1.99 7.36
N ARG A 104 -2.22 -1.47 6.14
CA ARG A 104 -3.03 -0.27 5.89
C ARG A 104 -4.52 -0.49 6.18
N SER A 105 -5.04 -1.70 5.98
CA SER A 105 -6.42 -2.03 6.33
C SER A 105 -6.61 -2.17 7.84
N LEU A 106 -5.64 -2.77 8.54
CA LEU A 106 -5.70 -2.92 9.99
C LEU A 106 -5.65 -1.58 10.73
N GLY A 107 -4.80 -0.65 10.28
CA GLY A 107 -4.59 0.65 10.93
C GLY A 107 -5.87 1.43 11.25
N PRO A 108 -6.70 1.80 10.28
CA PRO A 108 -7.99 2.44 10.54
C PRO A 108 -9.01 1.51 11.21
N ALA A 109 -9.00 0.21 10.89
CA ALA A 109 -10.00 -0.72 11.39
C ALA A 109 -9.98 -0.85 12.92
N VAL A 110 -8.81 -0.78 13.56
CA VAL A 110 -8.72 -0.83 15.04
C VAL A 110 -9.34 0.41 15.72
N PHE A 111 -9.40 1.55 15.03
CA PHE A 111 -10.07 2.76 15.55
C PHE A 111 -11.57 2.77 15.23
N VAL A 112 -11.97 2.22 14.08
CA VAL A 112 -13.39 2.13 13.68
C VAL A 112 -14.12 1.05 14.49
N GLY A 113 -13.45 -0.08 14.79
CA GLY A 113 -14.06 -1.22 15.46
C GLY A 113 -15.17 -1.90 14.66
N GLY A 114 -15.99 -2.71 15.33
CA GLY A 114 -17.21 -3.30 14.80
C GLY A 114 -17.05 -3.96 13.41
N TRP A 115 -17.80 -3.45 12.45
CA TRP A 115 -17.86 -3.98 11.08
C TRP A 115 -16.49 -4.00 10.38
N ALA A 116 -15.61 -3.03 10.65
CA ALA A 116 -14.32 -2.93 10.01
C ALA A 116 -13.37 -4.06 10.46
N LEU A 117 -13.37 -4.37 11.76
CA LEU A 117 -12.61 -5.51 12.30
C LEU A 117 -13.18 -6.85 11.88
N GLN A 118 -14.52 -6.96 11.76
CA GLN A 118 -15.16 -8.19 11.29
C GLN A 118 -14.78 -8.55 9.85
N GLN A 119 -14.47 -7.57 9.02
CA GLN A 119 -14.11 -7.78 7.60
C GLN A 119 -12.59 -7.75 7.35
N VAL A 120 -11.77 -7.39 8.34
CA VAL A 120 -10.34 -7.18 8.14
C VAL A 120 -9.63 -8.41 7.56
N TRP A 121 -10.09 -9.62 7.91
CA TRP A 121 -9.52 -10.88 7.42
C TRP A 121 -9.48 -10.96 5.89
N LEU A 122 -10.50 -10.43 5.19
CA LEU A 122 -10.57 -10.42 3.73
C LEU A 122 -9.41 -9.61 3.15
N PHE A 123 -9.08 -8.50 3.81
CA PHE A 123 -7.99 -7.60 3.44
C PHE A 123 -6.60 -8.10 3.86
N TRP A 124 -6.52 -9.23 4.56
CA TRP A 124 -5.28 -9.99 4.72
C TRP A 124 -5.16 -11.05 3.63
N VAL A 125 -6.19 -11.89 3.48
CA VAL A 125 -6.16 -13.04 2.55
C VAL A 125 -6.06 -12.59 1.11
N GLY A 126 -6.96 -11.69 0.66
CA GLY A 126 -7.03 -11.26 -0.74
C GLY A 126 -5.71 -10.68 -1.26
N PRO A 127 -5.15 -9.65 -0.60
CA PRO A 127 -3.88 -9.05 -1.02
C PRO A 127 -2.71 -10.03 -1.02
N ILE A 128 -2.60 -10.90 -0.01
CA ILE A 128 -1.49 -11.86 0.09
C ILE A 128 -1.58 -12.90 -1.04
N VAL A 129 -2.76 -13.47 -1.27
CA VAL A 129 -2.98 -14.43 -2.37
C VAL A 129 -2.68 -13.76 -3.71
N GLY A 130 -3.18 -12.55 -3.94
CA GLY A 130 -2.90 -11.79 -5.16
C GLY A 130 -1.41 -11.52 -5.36
N ALA A 131 -0.69 -11.17 -4.29
CA ALA A 131 0.76 -10.94 -4.35
C ALA A 131 1.54 -12.22 -4.69
N ILE A 132 1.17 -13.37 -4.13
CA ILE A 132 1.77 -14.67 -4.46
C ILE A 132 1.54 -15.00 -5.93
N ILE A 133 0.30 -14.86 -6.42
CA ILE A 133 -0.04 -15.10 -7.82
C ILE A 133 0.77 -14.18 -8.75
N GLY A 134 0.84 -12.89 -8.44
CA GLY A 134 1.62 -11.93 -9.22
C GLY A 134 3.12 -12.26 -9.25
N ALA A 135 3.67 -12.69 -8.11
CA ALA A 135 5.06 -13.13 -8.01
C ALA A 135 5.35 -14.37 -8.87
N CYS A 136 4.47 -15.37 -8.81
CA CYS A 136 4.56 -16.57 -9.64
C CYS A 136 4.44 -16.24 -11.13
N ALA A 137 3.49 -15.39 -11.51
CA ALA A 137 3.32 -14.94 -12.90
C ALA A 137 4.57 -14.20 -13.40
N TYR A 138 5.15 -13.29 -12.60
CA TYR A 138 6.38 -12.60 -12.96
C TYR A 138 7.52 -13.59 -13.23
N LYS A 139 7.71 -14.57 -12.34
CA LYS A 139 8.73 -15.61 -12.50
C LYS A 139 8.53 -16.41 -13.77
N VAL A 140 7.30 -16.84 -14.09
CA VAL A 140 7.01 -17.59 -15.32
C VAL A 140 7.34 -16.77 -16.57
N VAL A 141 6.98 -15.49 -16.59
CA VAL A 141 7.21 -14.61 -17.75
C VAL A 141 8.68 -14.21 -17.91
N HIS A 142 9.43 -14.11 -16.81
CA HIS A 142 10.82 -13.60 -16.80
C HIS A 142 11.86 -14.69 -16.49
N SER A 143 11.50 -15.98 -16.53
CA SER A 143 12.34 -17.12 -16.15
C SER A 143 13.58 -17.37 -17.05
N GLU A 144 13.73 -16.64 -18.15
CA GLU A 144 14.75 -16.88 -19.19
C GLU A 144 16.01 -15.97 -19.04
N LYS A 145 16.48 -15.73 -17.81
CA LYS A 145 17.79 -15.12 -17.55
C LYS A 145 18.55 -15.83 -16.45
#